data_AF-A0A952EHP7-F1
#
_entry.id   AF-A0A952EHP7-F1
#
_cell.length_a   1.000
_cell.length_b   1.000
_cell.length_c   1.000
_cell.angle_alpha   90.00
_cell.angle_beta   90.00
_cell.angle_gamma   90.00
#
_symmetry.space_group_name_H-M   'P 1'
#
loop_
_entity.id
_entity.type
_entity.pdbx_description
1 polymer ?
#
loop_
_entity_poly.entity_id
_entity_poly.type
_entity_poly.pdbx_seq_one_letter_code
_entity_poly.pdbx_strand_id
1 'polypeptide(L)'
;MYLDTAFKSAATASRRAPWQIEDVIGDDDVLDFSRPFLPDALARTASLTALNADERLLVNHIRAHEYLGIFGLVEEFILPFVLDHARPQLGDDDDRTRALLQFASEEAKHIQLFKRFHTAFEAGFGHTCPLIGPPAEVARVVLGYDPLSVALTVLQIEWMTQAHYVESVRGDPDLDPLFKSLLRHHWIEEAMHARLDTLMVEALAQGRDADAIECAFDGYLEIVAYLDAGLAAQTEINLGIFERAAGRTLDSAGHAEFLAGQRQAARWTFFGSGMSHPRFRTTLGQIAPAALARLDAITPEFS
;
A
#
# COMPACT_ATOMS: atom_id res chain seq x y z
N MET A 1 20.74 15.60 -17.19
CA MET A 1 22.02 14.95 -16.82
C MET A 1 21.93 14.15 -15.52
N TYR A 2 21.55 14.72 -14.36
CA TYR A 2 21.37 13.92 -13.13
C TYR A 2 20.14 12.99 -13.19
N LEU A 3 18.98 13.49 -13.64
CA LEU A 3 17.75 12.70 -13.80
C LEU A 3 17.92 11.55 -14.82
N ASP A 4 18.53 11.82 -15.98
CA ASP A 4 18.73 10.83 -17.05
C ASP A 4 19.57 9.63 -16.56
N THR A 5 20.60 9.87 -15.74
CA THR A 5 21.40 8.78 -15.15
C THR A 5 20.63 7.94 -14.13
N ALA A 6 19.64 8.55 -13.44
CA ALA A 6 18.80 7.86 -12.48
C ALA A 6 17.79 6.93 -13.17
N PHE A 7 17.14 7.38 -14.25
CA PHE A 7 16.23 6.54 -15.05
C PHE A 7 16.95 5.33 -15.67
N LYS A 8 18.15 5.53 -16.22
CA LYS A 8 18.98 4.43 -16.74
C LYS A 8 19.33 3.40 -15.67
N SER A 9 19.68 3.85 -14.47
CA SER A 9 19.96 2.99 -13.32
C SER A 9 18.71 2.18 -12.93
N ALA A 10 17.55 2.84 -12.89
CA ALA A 10 16.28 2.20 -12.57
C ALA A 10 15.88 1.13 -13.60
N ALA A 11 15.93 1.46 -14.89
CA ALA A 11 15.67 0.53 -15.99
C ALA A 11 16.65 -0.65 -16.02
N THR A 12 17.88 -0.48 -15.53
CA THR A 12 18.85 -1.57 -15.43
C THR A 12 18.58 -2.45 -14.21
N ALA A 13 18.14 -1.87 -13.11
CA ALA A 13 17.91 -2.57 -11.85
C ALA A 13 16.62 -3.42 -11.86
N SER A 14 15.52 -2.93 -12.43
CA SER A 14 14.26 -3.71 -12.54
C SER A 14 14.50 -5.03 -13.31
N ARG A 15 15.39 -5.04 -14.30
CA ARG A 15 15.76 -6.26 -15.06
C ARG A 15 16.59 -7.29 -14.29
N ARG A 16 17.03 -7.03 -13.05
CA ARG A 16 17.93 -7.93 -12.30
C ARG A 16 17.23 -9.00 -11.48
N ALA A 17 15.93 -8.86 -11.23
CA ALA A 17 15.15 -9.83 -10.45
C ALA A 17 13.81 -10.15 -11.14
N PRO A 18 13.81 -10.60 -12.41
CA PRO A 18 12.58 -10.89 -13.12
C PRO A 18 11.85 -12.07 -12.45
N TRP A 19 10.55 -11.93 -12.25
CA TRP A 19 9.64 -12.98 -11.80
C TRP A 19 8.28 -12.83 -12.50
N GLN A 20 7.57 -13.93 -12.67
CA GLN A 20 6.20 -14.01 -13.18
C GLN A 20 5.25 -14.41 -12.05
N ILE A 21 3.96 -14.11 -12.19
CA ILE A 21 2.98 -14.41 -11.14
C ILE A 21 2.97 -15.91 -10.80
N GLU A 22 3.16 -16.77 -11.79
CA GLU A 22 3.24 -18.23 -11.66
C GLU A 22 4.46 -18.71 -10.86
N ASP A 23 5.51 -17.88 -10.72
CA ASP A 23 6.65 -18.17 -9.83
C ASP A 23 6.28 -17.96 -8.34
N VAL A 24 5.18 -17.23 -8.08
CA VAL A 24 4.74 -16.83 -6.73
C VAL A 24 3.51 -17.61 -6.29
N ILE A 25 2.52 -17.76 -7.18
CA ILE A 25 1.27 -18.47 -6.91
C ILE A 25 0.75 -19.17 -8.18
N GLY A 26 0.59 -20.49 -8.09
CA GLY A 26 -0.06 -21.34 -9.07
C GLY A 26 -1.56 -21.53 -8.81
N ASP A 27 -2.26 -22.15 -9.76
CA ASP A 27 -3.72 -22.31 -9.68
C ASP A 27 -4.16 -23.29 -8.57
N ASP A 28 -3.30 -24.23 -8.17
CA ASP A 28 -3.56 -25.24 -7.13
C ASP A 28 -2.94 -24.90 -5.76
N ASP A 29 -2.26 -23.75 -5.64
CA ASP A 29 -1.62 -23.33 -4.39
C ASP A 29 -2.68 -22.92 -3.35
N VAL A 30 -2.40 -23.28 -2.09
CA VAL A 30 -3.31 -23.04 -0.95
C VAL A 30 -2.59 -22.31 0.18
N LEU A 31 -3.28 -21.36 0.80
CA LEU A 31 -2.78 -20.63 1.97
C LEU A 31 -2.92 -21.48 3.24
N ASP A 32 -1.91 -21.47 4.12
CA ASP A 32 -1.92 -22.18 5.39
C ASP A 32 -2.58 -21.34 6.50
N PHE A 33 -3.90 -21.46 6.64
CA PHE A 33 -4.68 -20.77 7.69
C PHE A 33 -4.34 -21.23 9.13
N SER A 34 -3.39 -22.15 9.34
CA SER A 34 -2.83 -22.40 10.69
C SER A 34 -1.75 -21.38 11.08
N ARG A 35 -1.30 -20.54 10.14
CA ARG A 35 -0.26 -19.52 10.32
C ARG A 35 -0.79 -18.10 10.13
N PRO A 36 -0.16 -17.09 10.78
CA PRO A 36 -0.43 -15.70 10.45
C PRO A 36 -0.01 -15.37 9.02
N PHE A 37 -0.74 -14.50 8.35
CA PHE A 37 -0.42 -14.00 7.01
C PHE A 37 0.32 -12.66 7.07
N LEU A 38 -0.03 -11.84 8.07
CA LEU A 38 0.64 -10.57 8.34
C LEU A 38 1.43 -10.63 9.65
N PRO A 39 2.61 -9.98 9.74
CA PRO A 39 3.29 -9.81 11.01
C PRO A 39 2.48 -8.91 11.95
N ASP A 40 2.60 -9.11 13.26
CA ASP A 40 1.81 -8.35 14.24
C ASP A 40 2.14 -6.85 14.25
N ALA A 41 3.34 -6.47 13.76
CA ALA A 41 3.69 -5.07 13.51
C ALA A 41 2.70 -4.35 12.56
N LEU A 42 2.03 -5.09 11.67
CA LEU A 42 1.02 -4.58 10.74
C LEU A 42 -0.41 -4.95 11.19
N ALA A 43 -0.62 -6.21 11.58
CA ALA A 43 -1.96 -6.68 11.94
C ALA A 43 -2.44 -6.18 13.31
N ARG A 44 -1.51 -5.91 14.23
CA ARG A 44 -1.71 -5.44 15.62
C ARG A 44 -2.84 -6.18 16.33
N THR A 45 -2.81 -7.51 16.24
CA THR A 45 -3.83 -8.39 16.84
C THR A 45 -3.52 -8.70 18.30
N ALA A 46 -2.24 -8.65 18.70
CA ALA A 46 -1.84 -8.95 20.08
C ALA A 46 -2.42 -7.99 21.13
N SER A 47 -2.77 -6.76 20.73
CA SER A 47 -3.37 -5.75 21.60
C SER A 47 -4.87 -5.94 21.86
N LEU A 48 -5.55 -6.81 21.11
CA LEU A 48 -6.98 -7.09 21.27
C LEU A 48 -7.20 -8.04 22.46
N THR A 49 -7.44 -7.50 23.65
CA THR A 49 -7.51 -8.27 24.90
C THR A 49 -8.81 -9.07 25.05
N ALA A 50 -9.88 -8.68 24.35
CA ALA A 50 -11.14 -9.40 24.30
C ALA A 50 -11.09 -10.70 23.47
N LEU A 51 -9.98 -10.94 22.73
CA LEU A 51 -9.82 -12.07 21.82
C LEU A 51 -8.82 -13.10 22.35
N ASN A 52 -9.14 -14.38 22.16
CA ASN A 52 -8.21 -15.48 22.42
C ASN A 52 -7.20 -15.66 21.25
N ALA A 53 -6.28 -16.61 21.35
CA ALA A 53 -5.24 -16.82 20.34
C ALA A 53 -5.79 -17.17 18.95
N ASP A 54 -6.77 -18.07 18.87
CA ASP A 54 -7.38 -18.50 17.60
C ASP A 54 -8.17 -17.36 16.96
N GLU A 55 -8.84 -16.54 17.77
CA GLU A 55 -9.57 -15.36 17.31
C GLU A 55 -8.65 -14.26 16.81
N ARG A 56 -7.49 -14.07 17.46
CA ARG A 56 -6.46 -13.13 16.96
C ARG A 56 -5.89 -13.59 15.63
N LEU A 57 -5.67 -14.90 15.48
CA LEU A 57 -5.26 -15.48 14.20
C LEU A 57 -6.32 -15.27 13.11
N LEU A 58 -7.59 -15.47 13.44
CA LEU A 58 -8.70 -15.17 12.53
C LEU A 58 -8.74 -13.69 12.11
N VAL A 59 -8.54 -12.77 13.06
CA VAL A 59 -8.42 -11.33 12.75
C VAL A 59 -7.20 -11.04 11.88
N ASN A 60 -6.08 -11.73 12.10
CA ASN A 60 -4.89 -11.62 11.25
C ASN A 60 -5.21 -12.00 9.79
N HIS A 61 -5.97 -13.08 9.56
CA HIS A 61 -6.40 -13.47 8.21
C HIS A 61 -7.34 -12.44 7.58
N ILE A 62 -8.31 -11.92 8.34
CA ILE A 62 -9.22 -10.86 7.85
C ILE A 62 -8.42 -9.59 7.48
N ARG A 63 -7.43 -9.23 8.30
CA ARG A 63 -6.52 -8.10 8.02
C ARG A 63 -5.64 -8.35 6.81
N ALA A 64 -5.18 -9.58 6.60
CA ALA A 64 -4.44 -9.96 5.41
C ALA A 64 -5.30 -9.86 4.16
N HIS A 65 -6.57 -10.26 4.23
CA HIS A 65 -7.52 -10.08 3.15
C HIS A 65 -7.79 -8.60 2.84
N GLU A 66 -7.95 -7.76 3.87
CA GLU A 66 -7.99 -6.31 3.69
C GLU A 66 -6.71 -5.80 3.00
N TYR A 67 -5.53 -6.27 3.41
CA TYR A 67 -4.27 -5.91 2.76
C TYR A 67 -4.30 -6.20 1.25
N LEU A 68 -4.73 -7.41 0.86
CA LEU A 68 -4.89 -7.77 -0.57
C LEU A 68 -5.88 -6.82 -1.28
N GLY A 69 -7.02 -6.55 -0.65
CA GLY A 69 -8.08 -5.74 -1.22
C GLY A 69 -7.70 -4.26 -1.39
N ILE A 70 -7.08 -3.68 -0.38
CA ILE A 70 -6.65 -2.27 -0.39
C ILE A 70 -5.47 -2.10 -1.36
N PHE A 71 -4.50 -3.01 -1.39
CA PHE A 71 -3.46 -2.95 -2.41
C PHE A 71 -4.05 -3.09 -3.81
N GLY A 72 -4.86 -4.12 -4.08
CA GLY A 72 -5.54 -4.25 -5.37
C GLY A 72 -6.37 -3.02 -5.77
N LEU A 73 -6.83 -2.22 -4.82
CA LEU A 73 -7.54 -0.96 -5.04
C LEU A 73 -6.60 0.22 -5.35
N VAL A 74 -5.49 0.37 -4.62
CA VAL A 74 -4.57 1.51 -4.86
C VAL A 74 -3.80 1.36 -6.16
N GLU A 75 -3.40 0.13 -6.51
CA GLU A 75 -2.71 -0.17 -7.77
C GLU A 75 -3.54 0.27 -9.00
N GLU A 76 -4.87 0.20 -8.91
CA GLU A 76 -5.80 0.60 -9.98
C GLU A 76 -5.82 2.12 -10.23
N PHE A 77 -5.29 2.95 -9.32
CA PHE A 77 -5.03 4.37 -9.59
C PHE A 77 -3.55 4.69 -9.83
N ILE A 78 -2.62 3.89 -9.31
CA ILE A 78 -1.18 4.09 -9.55
C ILE A 78 -0.86 3.81 -11.03
N LEU A 79 -1.35 2.70 -11.58
CA LEU A 79 -1.13 2.33 -12.98
C LEU A 79 -1.50 3.45 -13.98
N PRO A 80 -2.75 3.98 -14.02
CA PRO A 80 -3.09 5.06 -14.93
C PRO A 80 -2.30 6.34 -14.63
N PHE A 81 -2.00 6.64 -13.37
CA PHE A 81 -1.16 7.79 -13.00
C PHE A 81 0.23 7.71 -13.63
N VAL A 82 0.92 6.56 -13.51
CA VAL A 82 2.22 6.32 -14.13
C VAL A 82 2.15 6.44 -15.65
N LEU A 83 1.11 5.86 -16.28
CA LEU A 83 0.92 5.93 -17.73
C LEU A 83 0.68 7.36 -18.24
N ASP A 84 -0.08 8.17 -17.50
CA ASP A 84 -0.34 9.57 -17.85
C ASP A 84 0.95 10.41 -17.80
N HIS A 85 1.91 10.05 -16.94
CA HIS A 85 3.21 10.71 -16.87
C HIS A 85 4.24 10.15 -17.86
N ALA A 86 4.10 8.88 -18.25
CA ALA A 86 4.93 8.25 -19.27
C ALA A 86 4.59 8.77 -20.68
N ARG A 87 3.29 8.92 -20.98
CA ARG A 87 2.78 9.24 -22.33
C ARG A 87 3.42 10.50 -22.96
N PRO A 88 3.57 11.65 -22.27
CA PRO A 88 4.17 12.84 -22.85
C PRO A 88 5.66 12.68 -23.19
N GLN A 89 6.34 11.68 -22.62
CA GLN A 89 7.80 11.56 -22.65
C GLN A 89 8.31 10.52 -23.64
N LEU A 90 7.41 9.80 -24.31
CA LEU A 90 7.73 8.68 -25.21
C LEU A 90 8.67 9.05 -26.38
N GLY A 91 8.83 10.34 -26.70
CA GLY A 91 9.67 10.82 -27.78
C GLY A 91 11.00 11.46 -27.38
N ASP A 92 11.27 11.61 -26.07
CA ASP A 92 12.35 12.48 -25.59
C ASP A 92 13.57 11.70 -25.10
N ASP A 93 13.37 10.75 -24.18
CA ASP A 93 14.43 9.98 -23.51
C ASP A 93 14.06 8.48 -23.50
N ASP A 94 14.85 7.69 -24.23
CA ASP A 94 14.67 6.25 -24.36
C ASP A 94 14.78 5.52 -23.00
N ASP A 95 15.73 5.91 -22.14
CA ASP A 95 15.94 5.25 -20.85
C ASP A 95 14.80 5.59 -19.89
N ARG A 96 14.31 6.84 -19.90
CA ARG A 96 13.14 7.28 -19.13
C ARG A 96 11.86 6.59 -19.58
N THR A 97 11.63 6.54 -20.89
CA THR A 97 10.49 5.85 -21.49
C THR A 97 10.47 4.37 -21.08
N ARG A 98 11.60 3.68 -21.21
CA ARG A 98 11.70 2.27 -20.83
C ARG A 98 11.48 2.04 -19.34
N ALA A 99 11.99 2.93 -18.48
CA ALA A 99 11.78 2.82 -17.05
C ALA A 99 10.30 2.95 -16.67
N LEU A 100 9.60 3.95 -17.20
CA LEU A 100 8.19 4.18 -16.88
C LEU A 100 7.25 3.13 -17.49
N LEU A 101 7.56 2.61 -18.68
CA LEU A 101 6.79 1.51 -19.27
C LEU A 101 6.98 0.20 -18.50
N GLN A 102 8.18 -0.04 -17.98
CA GLN A 102 8.45 -1.20 -17.13
C GLN A 102 7.68 -1.07 -15.80
N PHE A 103 7.74 0.09 -15.16
CA PHE A 103 6.96 0.40 -13.96
C PHE A 103 5.46 0.14 -14.19
N ALA A 104 4.85 0.71 -15.23
CA ALA A 104 3.44 0.44 -15.54
C ALA A 104 3.14 -1.05 -15.81
N SER A 105 4.09 -1.80 -16.38
CA SER A 105 3.92 -3.25 -16.57
C SER A 105 3.99 -4.02 -15.24
N GLU A 106 4.80 -3.58 -14.29
CA GLU A 106 4.93 -4.15 -12.95
C GLU A 106 3.64 -3.89 -12.14
N GLU A 107 3.06 -2.69 -12.20
CA GLU A 107 1.77 -2.39 -11.54
C GLU A 107 0.61 -3.20 -12.09
N ALA A 108 0.53 -3.34 -13.42
CA ALA A 108 -0.48 -4.22 -14.02
C ALA A 108 -0.34 -5.67 -13.54
N LYS A 109 0.90 -6.13 -13.31
CA LYS A 109 1.19 -7.45 -12.76
C LYS A 109 0.81 -7.53 -11.27
N HIS A 110 1.07 -6.50 -10.47
CA HIS A 110 0.66 -6.44 -9.07
C HIS A 110 -0.87 -6.52 -8.90
N ILE A 111 -1.63 -5.79 -9.73
CA ILE A 111 -3.10 -5.90 -9.75
C ILE A 111 -3.55 -7.36 -9.93
N GLN A 112 -2.95 -8.08 -10.89
CA GLN A 112 -3.28 -9.48 -11.13
C GLN A 112 -2.80 -10.40 -9.99
N LEU A 113 -1.63 -10.13 -9.42
CA LEU A 113 -1.09 -10.86 -8.27
C LEU A 113 -2.04 -10.78 -7.07
N PHE A 114 -2.46 -9.57 -6.68
CA PHE A 114 -3.40 -9.37 -5.58
C PHE A 114 -4.75 -10.02 -5.86
N LYS A 115 -5.27 -9.97 -7.09
CA LYS A 115 -6.50 -10.67 -7.49
C LYS A 115 -6.38 -12.19 -7.34
N ARG A 116 -5.25 -12.79 -7.72
CA ARG A 116 -5.01 -14.24 -7.53
C ARG A 116 -4.94 -14.62 -6.05
N PHE A 117 -4.23 -13.86 -5.24
CA PHE A 117 -4.19 -14.10 -3.79
C PHE A 117 -5.55 -13.89 -3.12
N HIS A 118 -6.34 -12.91 -3.57
CA HIS A 118 -7.72 -12.72 -3.11
C HIS A 118 -8.58 -13.94 -3.41
N THR A 119 -8.53 -14.47 -4.64
CA THR A 119 -9.23 -15.72 -5.00
C THR A 119 -8.78 -16.92 -4.15
N ALA A 120 -7.47 -17.10 -3.95
CA ALA A 120 -6.95 -18.17 -3.10
C ALA A 120 -7.40 -18.03 -1.63
N PHE A 121 -7.44 -16.80 -1.11
CA PHE A 121 -7.97 -16.50 0.21
C PHE A 121 -9.45 -16.88 0.32
N GLU A 122 -10.30 -16.38 -0.59
CA GLU A 122 -11.75 -16.65 -0.54
C GLU A 122 -12.07 -18.15 -0.66
N ALA A 123 -11.29 -18.90 -1.45
CA ALA A 123 -11.43 -20.35 -1.58
C ALA A 123 -11.13 -21.10 -0.27
N GLY A 124 -10.19 -20.60 0.54
CA GLY A 124 -9.78 -21.25 1.79
C GLY A 124 -10.46 -20.74 3.05
N PHE A 125 -10.90 -19.48 3.10
CA PHE A 125 -11.37 -18.84 4.33
C PHE A 125 -12.77 -19.30 4.78
N GLY A 126 -13.61 -19.76 3.84
CA GLY A 126 -14.93 -20.33 4.13
C GLY A 126 -16.04 -19.30 4.44
N HIS A 127 -15.73 -18.01 4.42
CA HIS A 127 -16.69 -16.93 4.61
C HIS A 127 -16.51 -15.84 3.54
N THR A 128 -17.59 -15.16 3.18
CA THR A 128 -17.53 -14.01 2.28
C THR A 128 -16.86 -12.82 2.97
N CYS A 129 -15.89 -12.21 2.31
CA CYS A 129 -15.14 -11.05 2.81
C CYS A 129 -15.36 -9.82 1.92
N PRO A 130 -16.46 -9.08 2.11
CA PRO A 130 -16.69 -7.87 1.33
C PRO A 130 -15.59 -6.82 1.57
N LEU A 131 -15.32 -6.03 0.54
CA LEU A 131 -14.34 -4.94 0.53
C LEU A 131 -15.02 -3.61 0.14
N ILE A 132 -14.46 -2.51 0.61
CA ILE A 132 -14.78 -1.16 0.12
C ILE A 132 -14.41 -1.00 -1.36
N GLY A 133 -15.08 -0.06 -2.04
CA GLY A 133 -14.90 0.18 -3.48
C GLY A 133 -16.19 0.71 -4.12
N PRO A 134 -16.31 0.63 -5.46
CA PRO A 134 -15.43 -0.06 -6.40
C PRO A 134 -14.09 0.66 -6.63
N PRO A 135 -12.99 -0.06 -7.00
CA PRO A 135 -11.69 0.55 -7.25
C PRO A 135 -11.71 1.69 -8.27
N ALA A 136 -12.51 1.57 -9.33
CA ALA A 136 -12.65 2.60 -10.35
C ALA A 136 -13.21 3.93 -9.80
N GLU A 137 -14.09 3.90 -8.79
CA GLU A 137 -14.60 5.13 -8.17
C GLU A 137 -13.55 5.79 -7.30
N VAL A 138 -12.79 5.00 -6.54
CA VAL A 138 -11.66 5.51 -5.75
C VAL A 138 -10.60 6.11 -6.66
N ALA A 139 -10.23 5.41 -7.73
CA ALA A 139 -9.30 5.91 -8.73
C ALA A 139 -9.76 7.23 -9.33
N ARG A 140 -11.05 7.34 -9.70
CA ARG A 140 -11.62 8.59 -10.22
C ARG A 140 -11.51 9.74 -9.22
N VAL A 141 -11.70 9.49 -7.93
CA VAL A 141 -11.56 10.53 -6.89
C VAL A 141 -10.10 10.93 -6.74
N VAL A 142 -9.19 9.97 -6.53
CA VAL A 142 -7.77 10.23 -6.29
C VAL A 142 -7.13 10.92 -7.49
N LEU A 143 -7.36 10.43 -8.71
CA LEU A 143 -6.81 11.01 -9.94
C LEU A 143 -7.43 12.38 -10.30
N GLY A 144 -8.48 12.82 -9.59
CA GLY A 144 -9.08 14.13 -9.76
C GLY A 144 -8.32 15.27 -9.06
N TYR A 145 -7.36 14.94 -8.20
CA TYR A 145 -6.51 15.91 -7.49
C TYR A 145 -5.37 16.45 -8.35
N ASP A 146 -4.65 17.47 -7.84
CA ASP A 146 -3.43 17.95 -8.49
C ASP A 146 -2.41 16.79 -8.67
N PRO A 147 -1.74 16.68 -9.83
CA PRO A 147 -0.77 15.61 -10.07
C PRO A 147 0.32 15.47 -9.00
N LEU A 148 0.77 16.57 -8.38
CA LEU A 148 1.75 16.53 -7.30
C LEU A 148 1.13 15.99 -6.00
N SER A 149 -0.15 16.24 -5.72
CA SER A 149 -0.86 15.60 -4.61
C SER A 149 -0.88 14.08 -4.78
N VAL A 150 -1.26 13.63 -5.98
CA VAL A 150 -1.31 12.19 -6.30
C VAL A 150 0.10 11.59 -6.26
N ALA A 151 1.11 12.26 -6.81
CA ALA A 151 2.50 11.80 -6.76
C ALA A 151 3.01 11.61 -5.33
N LEU A 152 2.65 12.51 -4.40
CA LEU A 152 3.00 12.38 -2.99
C LEU A 152 2.29 11.18 -2.34
N THR A 153 1.02 10.93 -2.69
CA THR A 153 0.28 9.75 -2.23
C THR A 153 0.94 8.46 -2.73
N VAL A 154 1.23 8.36 -4.03
CA VAL A 154 1.92 7.19 -4.61
C VAL A 154 3.28 7.00 -3.95
N LEU A 155 4.12 8.04 -3.88
CA LEU A 155 5.42 7.96 -3.23
C LEU A 155 5.35 7.50 -1.75
N GLN A 156 4.31 7.90 -1.01
CA GLN A 156 4.11 7.44 0.36
C GLN A 156 3.74 5.95 0.41
N ILE A 157 2.92 5.47 -0.52
CA ILE A 157 2.55 4.04 -0.65
C ILE A 157 3.78 3.20 -1.00
N GLU A 158 4.60 3.68 -1.91
CA GLU A 158 5.85 3.02 -2.31
C GLU A 158 6.84 2.83 -1.15
N TRP A 159 7.05 3.88 -0.35
CA TRP A 159 7.94 3.77 0.80
C TRP A 159 7.33 2.95 1.95
N MET A 160 6.01 2.89 2.03
CA MET A 160 5.28 2.03 2.96
C MET A 160 5.51 0.55 2.67
N THR A 161 5.42 0.11 1.40
CA THR A 161 5.69 -1.29 1.02
C THR A 161 7.13 -1.71 1.35
N GLN A 162 8.08 -0.77 1.22
CA GLN A 162 9.47 -0.97 1.67
C GLN A 162 9.56 -1.24 3.18
N ALA A 163 8.92 -0.41 4.00
CA ALA A 163 8.91 -0.58 5.45
C ALA A 163 8.26 -1.92 5.85
N HIS A 164 7.12 -2.28 5.25
CA HIS A 164 6.42 -3.53 5.53
C HIS A 164 7.34 -4.74 5.39
N TYR A 165 8.02 -4.86 4.25
CA TYR A 165 8.84 -6.04 4.02
C TYR A 165 10.14 -6.04 4.82
N VAL A 166 10.88 -4.94 4.79
CA VAL A 166 12.23 -4.86 5.39
C VAL A 166 12.17 -4.96 6.90
N GLU A 167 11.22 -4.28 7.53
CA GLU A 167 11.16 -4.15 8.98
C GLU A 167 10.33 -5.26 9.64
N SER A 168 9.31 -5.77 8.94
CA SER A 168 8.32 -6.65 9.58
C SER A 168 8.24 -8.07 8.99
N VAL A 169 8.39 -8.24 7.67
CA VAL A 169 8.13 -9.55 7.01
C VAL A 169 9.39 -10.39 6.83
N ARG A 170 10.51 -9.78 6.41
CA ARG A 170 11.72 -10.51 5.97
C ARG A 170 12.21 -11.50 7.04
N GLY A 171 12.26 -11.04 8.29
CA GLY A 171 12.79 -11.78 9.43
C GLY A 171 11.80 -12.72 10.12
N ASP A 172 10.51 -12.66 9.79
CA ASP A 172 9.47 -13.38 10.53
C ASP A 172 9.35 -14.85 10.03
N PRO A 173 9.71 -15.86 10.83
CA PRO A 173 9.66 -17.26 10.42
C PRO A 173 8.26 -17.89 10.54
N ASP A 174 7.33 -17.22 11.21
CA ASP A 174 6.05 -17.80 11.60
C ASP A 174 4.96 -17.56 10.55
N LEU A 175 5.19 -16.61 9.64
CA LEU A 175 4.25 -16.30 8.55
C LEU A 175 3.99 -17.50 7.63
N ASP A 176 2.81 -17.52 7.04
CA ASP A 176 2.48 -18.37 5.89
C ASP A 176 3.52 -18.16 4.77
N PRO A 177 4.16 -19.23 4.27
CA PRO A 177 5.21 -19.10 3.26
C PRO A 177 4.75 -18.46 1.95
N LEU A 178 3.50 -18.70 1.54
CA LEU A 178 2.96 -18.19 0.28
C LEU A 178 2.64 -16.69 0.37
N PHE A 179 2.03 -16.24 1.46
CA PHE A 179 1.80 -14.82 1.74
C PHE A 179 3.12 -14.07 1.97
N LYS A 180 4.10 -14.70 2.64
CA LYS A 180 5.46 -14.14 2.73
C LYS A 180 6.12 -14.02 1.35
N SER A 181 5.87 -14.98 0.46
CA SER A 181 6.34 -14.93 -0.94
C SER A 181 5.69 -13.77 -1.70
N LEU A 182 4.37 -13.56 -1.57
CA LEU A 182 3.66 -12.40 -2.12
C LEU A 182 4.35 -11.09 -1.72
N LEU A 183 4.48 -10.85 -0.42
CA LEU A 183 5.03 -9.59 0.10
C LEU A 183 6.49 -9.38 -0.31
N ARG A 184 7.26 -10.47 -0.45
CA ARG A 184 8.63 -10.41 -0.97
C ARG A 184 8.68 -9.97 -2.43
N HIS A 185 7.86 -10.58 -3.28
CA HIS A 185 7.92 -10.34 -4.73
C HIS A 185 7.37 -8.97 -5.10
N HIS A 186 6.29 -8.55 -4.42
CA HIS A 186 5.79 -7.17 -4.49
C HIS A 186 6.91 -6.18 -4.09
N TRP A 187 7.49 -6.34 -2.90
CA TRP A 187 8.58 -5.48 -2.41
C TRP A 187 9.80 -5.35 -3.35
N ILE A 188 10.16 -6.42 -4.07
CA ILE A 188 11.30 -6.41 -5.00
C ILE A 188 11.11 -5.34 -6.09
N GLU A 189 9.89 -5.19 -6.59
CA GLU A 189 9.55 -4.25 -7.67
C GLU A 189 9.28 -2.85 -7.10
N GLU A 190 8.55 -2.76 -5.98
CA GLU A 190 8.31 -1.46 -5.30
C GLU A 190 9.61 -0.76 -4.86
N ALA A 191 10.68 -1.51 -4.60
CA ALA A 191 11.99 -0.93 -4.27
C ALA A 191 12.56 -0.07 -5.41
N MET A 192 12.13 -0.36 -6.64
CA MET A 192 12.48 0.40 -7.83
C MET A 192 11.46 1.48 -8.14
N HIS A 193 10.17 1.21 -7.97
CA HIS A 193 9.09 2.17 -8.14
C HIS A 193 9.29 3.39 -7.24
N ALA A 194 9.56 3.19 -5.94
CA ALA A 194 9.87 4.26 -4.98
C ALA A 194 10.96 5.26 -5.45
N ARG A 195 11.93 4.77 -6.24
CA ARG A 195 12.98 5.63 -6.83
C ARG A 195 12.44 6.45 -8.00
N LEU A 196 11.66 5.83 -8.88
CA LEU A 196 11.03 6.50 -10.02
C LEU A 196 10.00 7.54 -9.54
N ASP A 197 9.20 7.22 -8.53
CA ASP A 197 8.24 8.17 -7.96
C ASP A 197 8.91 9.35 -7.28
N THR A 198 10.07 9.14 -6.66
CA THR A 198 10.87 10.27 -6.14
C THR A 198 11.22 11.24 -7.28
N LEU A 199 11.65 10.72 -8.44
CA LEU A 199 11.94 11.55 -9.62
C LEU A 199 10.68 12.19 -10.21
N MET A 200 9.53 11.52 -10.15
CA MET A 200 8.25 12.07 -10.60
C MET A 200 7.79 13.23 -9.71
N VAL A 201 7.88 13.09 -8.39
CA VAL A 201 7.59 14.17 -7.43
C VAL A 201 8.51 15.37 -7.66
N GLU A 202 9.82 15.15 -7.81
CA GLU A 202 10.78 16.23 -8.10
C GLU A 202 10.45 16.94 -9.42
N ALA A 203 10.13 16.18 -10.48
CA ALA A 203 9.78 16.75 -11.78
C ALA A 203 8.47 17.54 -11.74
N LEU A 204 7.46 17.07 -11.00
CA LEU A 204 6.18 17.75 -10.86
C LEU A 204 6.26 19.00 -9.99
N ALA A 205 7.17 19.03 -9.02
CA ALA A 205 7.44 20.20 -8.19
C ALA A 205 8.29 21.26 -8.92
N GLN A 206 9.04 20.86 -9.94
CA GLN A 206 9.95 21.77 -10.65
C GLN A 206 9.21 22.97 -11.27
N GLY A 207 9.64 24.17 -10.89
CA GLY A 207 9.08 25.42 -11.43
C GLY A 207 7.78 25.89 -10.76
N ARG A 208 7.24 25.15 -9.78
CA ARG A 208 6.15 25.61 -8.92
C ARG A 208 6.69 26.57 -7.85
N ASP A 209 5.88 27.53 -7.45
CA ASP A 209 6.15 28.36 -6.28
C ASP A 209 5.72 27.66 -4.98
N ALA A 210 6.06 28.27 -3.84
CA ALA A 210 5.77 27.69 -2.53
C ALA A 210 4.27 27.50 -2.28
N ASP A 211 3.44 28.46 -2.69
CA ASP A 211 1.99 28.40 -2.48
C ASP A 211 1.35 27.26 -3.30
N ALA A 212 1.80 27.06 -4.54
CA ALA A 212 1.35 25.95 -5.38
C ALA A 212 1.78 24.57 -4.83
N ILE A 213 2.96 24.47 -4.23
CA ILE A 213 3.41 23.23 -3.58
C ILE A 213 2.63 22.96 -2.30
N GLU A 214 2.38 23.99 -1.47
CA GLU A 214 1.55 23.84 -0.27
C GLU A 214 0.11 23.44 -0.62
N CYS A 215 -0.47 24.01 -1.68
CA CYS A 215 -1.79 23.59 -2.16
C CYS A 215 -1.81 22.12 -2.62
N ALA A 216 -0.75 21.66 -3.28
CA ALA A 216 -0.62 20.24 -3.62
C ALA A 216 -0.48 19.35 -2.38
N PHE A 217 0.21 19.81 -1.33
CA PHE A 217 0.30 19.08 -0.08
C PHE A 217 -1.05 19.03 0.65
N ASP A 218 -1.86 20.09 0.61
CA ASP A 218 -3.24 20.06 1.11
C ASP A 218 -4.06 18.98 0.40
N GLY A 219 -3.94 18.88 -0.93
CA GLY A 219 -4.58 17.82 -1.71
C GLY A 219 -4.11 16.41 -1.31
N TYR A 220 -2.82 16.21 -0.99
CA TYR A 220 -2.32 14.94 -0.45
C TYR A 220 -3.02 14.58 0.88
N LEU A 221 -3.18 15.55 1.79
CA LEU A 221 -3.88 15.33 3.06
C LEU A 221 -5.37 15.03 2.86
N GLU A 222 -6.02 15.65 1.88
CA GLU A 222 -7.39 15.34 1.52
C GLU A 222 -7.55 13.92 0.97
N ILE A 223 -6.62 13.46 0.14
CA ILE A 223 -6.57 12.06 -0.34
C ILE A 223 -6.40 11.09 0.85
N VAL A 224 -5.48 11.38 1.77
CA VAL A 224 -5.28 10.58 2.99
C VAL A 224 -6.58 10.53 3.81
N ALA A 225 -7.25 11.66 4.03
CA ALA A 225 -8.49 11.70 4.78
C ALA A 225 -9.62 10.90 4.09
N TYR A 226 -9.71 10.97 2.77
CA TYR A 226 -10.65 10.19 1.97
C TYR A 226 -10.40 8.68 2.11
N LEU A 227 -9.14 8.25 1.97
CA LEU A 227 -8.76 6.84 2.11
C LEU A 227 -8.93 6.34 3.56
N ASP A 228 -8.61 7.15 4.58
CA ASP A 228 -8.84 6.81 6.00
C ASP A 228 -10.31 6.60 6.33
N ALA A 229 -11.20 7.42 5.74
CA ALA A 229 -12.64 7.20 5.88
C ALA A 229 -13.08 5.85 5.27
N GLY A 230 -12.48 5.47 4.13
CA GLY A 230 -12.64 4.15 3.54
C GLY A 230 -12.17 3.02 4.47
N LEU A 231 -10.97 3.13 5.02
CA LEU A 231 -10.42 2.13 5.96
C LEU A 231 -11.24 2.02 7.25
N ALA A 232 -11.81 3.13 7.73
CA ALA A 232 -12.75 3.09 8.86
C ALA A 232 -14.00 2.26 8.50
N ALA A 233 -14.57 2.45 7.31
CA ALA A 233 -15.69 1.63 6.83
C ALA A 233 -15.30 0.15 6.65
N GLN A 234 -14.10 -0.12 6.14
CA GLN A 234 -13.58 -1.49 6.03
C GLN A 234 -13.40 -2.15 7.40
N THR A 235 -13.01 -1.40 8.42
CA THR A 235 -12.85 -1.91 9.79
C THR A 235 -14.20 -2.40 10.36
N GLU A 236 -15.29 -1.68 10.11
CA GLU A 236 -16.66 -2.10 10.49
C GLU A 236 -17.07 -3.38 9.74
N ILE A 237 -16.75 -3.46 8.44
CA ILE A 237 -16.99 -4.66 7.64
C ILE A 237 -16.23 -5.86 8.22
N ASN A 238 -14.95 -5.67 8.58
CA ASN A 238 -14.09 -6.70 9.15
C ASN A 238 -14.58 -7.20 10.50
N LEU A 239 -15.11 -6.31 11.36
CA LEU A 239 -15.76 -6.73 12.60
C LEU A 239 -16.93 -7.67 12.30
N GLY A 240 -17.78 -7.32 11.34
CA GLY A 240 -18.87 -8.19 10.91
C GLY A 240 -18.41 -9.53 10.33
N ILE A 241 -17.29 -9.55 9.59
CA ILE A 241 -16.68 -10.80 9.09
C ILE A 241 -16.19 -11.65 10.28
N PHE A 242 -15.48 -11.03 11.22
CA PHE A 242 -14.95 -11.68 12.41
C PHE A 242 -16.07 -12.35 13.21
N GLU A 243 -17.16 -11.64 13.52
CA GLU A 243 -18.24 -12.21 14.34
C GLU A 243 -18.95 -13.38 13.67
N ARG A 244 -19.11 -13.33 12.34
CA ARG A 244 -19.66 -14.44 11.56
C ARG A 244 -18.72 -15.65 11.56
N ALA A 245 -17.43 -15.44 11.34
CA ALA A 245 -16.45 -16.51 11.25
C ALA A 245 -16.13 -17.14 12.62
N ALA A 246 -16.08 -16.31 13.67
CA ALA A 246 -15.88 -16.77 15.05
C ALA A 246 -17.14 -17.41 15.66
N GLY A 247 -18.32 -17.20 15.05
CA GLY A 247 -19.60 -17.68 15.59
C GLY A 247 -19.99 -17.01 16.91
N ARG A 248 -19.46 -15.81 17.20
CA ARG A 248 -19.79 -15.05 18.41
C ARG A 248 -19.87 -13.55 18.12
N THR A 249 -20.68 -12.87 18.92
CA THR A 249 -20.77 -11.41 18.96
C THR A 249 -19.97 -10.90 20.15
N LEU A 250 -19.15 -9.87 19.95
CA LEU A 250 -18.46 -9.22 21.06
C LEU A 250 -19.46 -8.39 21.89
N ASP A 251 -19.17 -8.19 23.17
CA ASP A 251 -19.93 -7.22 23.96
C ASP A 251 -19.55 -5.78 23.55
N SER A 252 -20.25 -4.79 24.10
CA SER A 252 -20.00 -3.39 23.74
C SER A 252 -18.56 -2.92 24.00
N ALA A 253 -17.89 -3.48 25.00
CA ALA A 253 -16.50 -3.14 25.30
C ALA A 253 -15.55 -3.78 24.27
N GLY A 254 -15.77 -5.05 23.93
CA GLY A 254 -15.01 -5.75 22.90
C GLY A 254 -15.20 -5.15 21.51
N HIS A 255 -16.40 -4.68 21.16
CA HIS A 255 -16.64 -3.91 19.92
C HIS A 255 -15.79 -2.64 19.87
N ALA A 256 -15.85 -1.84 20.93
CA ALA A 256 -15.09 -0.59 20.99
C ALA A 256 -13.58 -0.84 20.92
N GLU A 257 -13.07 -1.86 21.62
CA GLU A 257 -11.66 -2.28 21.56
C GLU A 257 -11.27 -2.72 20.14
N PHE A 258 -12.07 -3.58 19.51
CA PHE A 258 -11.81 -4.08 18.16
C PHE A 258 -11.73 -2.94 17.15
N LEU A 259 -12.75 -2.08 17.10
CA LEU A 259 -12.82 -1.00 16.12
C LEU A 259 -11.68 0.01 16.32
N ALA A 260 -11.38 0.39 17.57
CA ALA A 260 -10.29 1.31 17.86
C ALA A 260 -8.93 0.71 17.50
N GLY A 261 -8.67 -0.54 17.90
CA GLY A 261 -7.40 -1.23 17.65
C GLY A 261 -7.17 -1.49 16.18
N GLN A 262 -8.18 -1.99 15.47
CA GLN A 262 -8.05 -2.34 14.05
C GLN A 262 -8.07 -1.12 13.13
N ARG A 263 -8.78 -0.04 13.49
CA ARG A 263 -8.65 1.24 12.77
C ARG A 263 -7.25 1.79 12.89
N GLN A 264 -6.64 1.72 14.08
CA GLN A 264 -5.26 2.18 14.24
C GLN A 264 -4.26 1.27 13.53
N ALA A 265 -4.49 -0.04 13.50
CA ALA A 265 -3.70 -0.97 12.70
C ALA A 265 -3.76 -0.63 11.21
N ALA A 266 -4.96 -0.32 10.68
CA ALA A 266 -5.15 0.12 9.30
C ALA A 266 -4.40 1.43 9.01
N ARG A 267 -4.53 2.43 9.89
CA ARG A 267 -3.83 3.72 9.76
C ARG A 267 -2.31 3.56 9.75
N TRP A 268 -1.77 2.75 10.64
CA TRP A 268 -0.34 2.45 10.64
C TRP A 268 0.10 1.75 9.36
N THR A 269 -0.65 0.72 8.95
CA THR A 269 -0.32 -0.08 7.77
C THR A 269 -0.36 0.77 6.50
N PHE A 270 -1.38 1.60 6.29
CA PHE A 270 -1.60 2.26 4.99
C PHE A 270 -1.13 3.71 4.94
N PHE A 271 -0.80 4.33 6.07
CA PHE A 271 -0.33 5.72 6.13
C PHE A 271 0.90 5.88 7.01
N GLY A 272 0.81 5.50 8.29
CA GLY A 272 1.81 5.82 9.30
C GLY A 272 3.21 5.30 8.98
N SER A 273 3.30 4.06 8.48
CA SER A 273 4.56 3.44 8.08
C SER A 273 5.23 4.18 6.91
N GLY A 274 4.45 4.66 5.93
CA GLY A 274 4.93 5.45 4.79
C GLY A 274 5.26 6.90 5.15
N MET A 275 4.39 7.58 5.91
CA MET A 275 4.59 8.95 6.38
C MET A 275 5.83 9.08 7.28
N SER A 276 6.11 8.04 8.07
CA SER A 276 7.28 7.97 8.93
C SER A 276 8.56 7.60 8.19
N HIS A 277 8.46 7.08 6.95
CA HIS A 277 9.61 6.55 6.24
C HIS A 277 10.64 7.66 5.92
N PRO A 278 11.93 7.48 6.27
CA PRO A 278 12.93 8.55 6.15
C PRO A 278 13.09 9.11 4.74
N ARG A 279 12.90 8.27 3.71
CA ARG A 279 13.04 8.70 2.31
C ARG A 279 11.86 9.55 1.84
N PHE A 280 10.62 9.20 2.19
CA PHE A 280 9.46 10.04 1.89
C PHE A 280 9.62 11.43 2.50
N ARG A 281 10.01 11.48 3.78
CA ARG A 281 10.26 12.71 4.54
C ARG A 281 11.40 13.54 3.95
N THR A 282 12.46 12.88 3.47
CA THR A 282 13.58 13.55 2.79
C THR A 282 13.11 14.21 1.50
N THR A 283 12.37 13.49 0.65
CA THR A 283 11.84 14.03 -0.60
C THR A 283 10.89 15.19 -0.34
N LEU A 284 9.93 15.03 0.59
CA LEU A 284 9.01 16.11 0.95
C LEU A 284 9.76 17.34 1.48
N GLY A 285 10.75 17.15 2.36
CA GLY A 285 11.54 18.26 2.90
C GLY A 285 12.37 19.01 1.86
N GLN A 286 12.74 18.36 0.75
CA GLN A 286 13.45 18.99 -0.35
C GLN A 286 12.54 19.90 -1.20
N ILE A 287 11.29 19.49 -1.42
CA ILE A 287 10.34 20.27 -2.25
C ILE A 287 9.47 21.22 -1.43
N ALA A 288 9.21 20.90 -0.16
CA ALA A 288 8.24 21.59 0.70
C ALA A 288 8.65 21.51 2.19
N PRO A 289 9.64 22.32 2.65
CA PRO A 289 10.08 22.29 4.05
C PRO A 289 8.97 22.60 5.07
N ALA A 290 7.99 23.46 4.72
CA ALA A 290 6.87 23.79 5.59
C ALA A 290 5.86 22.64 5.71
N ALA A 291 5.51 21.99 4.59
CA ALA A 291 4.74 20.75 4.57
C ALA A 291 5.37 19.64 5.43
N LEU A 292 6.70 19.50 5.46
CA LEU A 292 7.35 18.52 6.33
C LEU A 292 7.05 18.77 7.82
N ALA A 293 7.09 20.02 8.29
CA ALA A 293 6.74 20.34 9.67
C ALA A 293 5.26 20.03 9.99
N ARG A 294 4.36 20.19 9.01
CA ARG A 294 2.95 19.80 9.12
C ARG A 294 2.79 18.29 9.17
N LEU A 295 3.51 17.56 8.32
CA LEU A 295 3.55 16.09 8.33
C LEU A 295 4.01 15.56 9.70
N ASP A 296 5.00 16.19 10.31
CA ASP A 296 5.54 15.81 11.63
C ASP A 296 4.50 15.94 12.74
N ALA A 297 3.63 16.96 12.64
CA ALA A 297 2.56 17.17 13.60
C ALA A 297 1.45 16.11 13.52
N ILE A 298 1.16 15.60 12.31
CA ILE A 298 0.04 14.67 12.09
C ILE A 298 0.45 13.19 12.11
N THR A 299 1.70 12.85 11.78
CA THR A 299 2.18 11.45 11.70
C THR A 299 1.91 10.64 12.98
N PRO A 300 2.03 11.20 14.21
CA PRO A 300 1.69 10.48 15.44
C PRO A 300 0.25 9.95 15.52
N GLU A 301 -0.70 10.57 14.79
CA GLU A 301 -2.09 10.10 14.74
C GLU A 301 -2.24 8.78 13.95
N PHE A 302 -1.26 8.46 13.11
CA PHE A 302 -1.20 7.26 12.29
C PHE A 302 -0.22 6.20 12.83
N SER A 303 0.40 6.44 13.99
CA SER A 303 1.48 5.59 14.55
C SER A 303 1.00 4.47 15.47
#